data_AF-A0A831KJQ3-F1
#
_entry.id   AF-A0A831KJQ3-F1
#
_cell.length_a   1.000
_cell.length_b   1.000
_cell.length_c   1.000
_cell.angle_alpha   90.00
_cell.angle_beta   90.00
_cell.angle_gamma   90.00
#
_symmetry.space_group_name_H-M   'P 1'
#
loop_
_entity.id
_entity.type
_entity.pdbx_description
1 polymer ?
#
loop_
_entity_poly.entity_id
_entity_poly.type
_entity_poly.pdbx_seq_one_letter_code
_entity_poly.pdbx_strand_id
1 'polypeptide(L)'
;MLLAGDIGGTKTVLAVFSPETGPREPLFEAVYRSADYVGLETIAADFLEKSGFSVNRASFGVAGPVLRGKASITNLHWNLDEDYLSRRLRIPE
;
A
#
# COMPACT_ATOMS: atom_id res chain seq x y z
N MET A 1 -10.67 -3.55 -8.86
CA MET A 1 -9.44 -2.74 -8.96
C MET A 1 -8.52 -3.13 -7.82
N LEU A 2 -7.26 -3.41 -8.12
CA LEU A 2 -6.26 -3.86 -7.15
C LEU A 2 -5.31 -2.71 -6.82
N LEU A 3 -5.13 -2.40 -5.54
CA LEU A 3 -4.01 -1.62 -5.05
C LEU A 3 -2.83 -2.57 -4.78
N ALA A 4 -1.73 -2.41 -5.51
CA ALA A 4 -0.49 -3.12 -5.20
C ALA A 4 0.53 -2.13 -4.63
N GLY A 5 1.39 -2.61 -3.72
CA GLY A 5 2.47 -1.79 -3.22
C GLY A 5 3.74 -2.56 -2.86
N ASP A 6 4.89 -1.90 -3.05
CA ASP A 6 6.20 -2.33 -2.57
C ASP A 6 6.65 -1.36 -1.47
N ILE A 7 6.73 -1.87 -0.24
CA ILE A 7 6.91 -1.07 0.98
C ILE A 7 8.32 -1.32 1.53
N GLY A 8 9.22 -0.37 1.25
CA GLY A 8 10.58 -0.34 1.76
C GLY A 8 10.79 0.71 2.85
N GLY A 9 11.94 0.60 3.53
CA GLY A 9 12.34 1.56 4.57
C GLY A 9 12.66 2.96 4.06
N THR A 10 12.94 3.12 2.78
CA THR A 10 13.29 4.43 2.18
C THR A 10 12.24 4.90 1.18
N LYS A 11 11.65 3.95 0.45
CA LYS A 11 10.72 4.21 -0.63
C LYS A 11 9.53 3.28 -0.51
N THR A 12 8.35 3.82 -0.82
CA THR A 12 7.12 3.07 -1.01
C THR A 12 6.62 3.33 -2.42
N VAL A 13 6.37 2.28 -3.19
CA VAL A 13 5.78 2.36 -4.53
C VAL A 13 4.37 1.82 -4.46
N LEU A 14 3.38 2.57 -4.93
CA LEU A 14 1.99 2.15 -5.02
C LEU A 14 1.48 2.24 -6.45
N ALA A 15 0.63 1.29 -6.85
CA ALA A 15 -0.01 1.28 -8.14
C ALA A 15 -1.44 0.71 -8.08
N VAL A 16 -2.35 1.25 -8.91
CA VAL A 16 -3.67 0.68 -9.14
C VAL A 16 -3.67 -0.11 -10.44
N PHE A 17 -4.23 -1.32 -10.41
CA PHE A 17 -4.40 -2.18 -11.57
C PHE A 17 -5.87 -2.53 -11.81
N SER A 18 -6.20 -2.72 -13.08
CA SER A 18 -7.50 -3.17 -13.56
C SER A 18 -7.38 -4.61 -14.11
N PRO A 19 -8.38 -5.48 -13.89
CA PRO A 19 -8.44 -6.78 -14.55
C PRO A 19 -8.44 -6.69 -16.09
N GLU A 20 -8.96 -5.60 -16.64
CA GLU A 20 -9.08 -5.35 -18.08
C GLU A 20 -7.74 -5.06 -18.75
N THR A 21 -6.86 -4.26 -18.12
CA THR A 21 -5.49 -3.99 -18.61
C THR A 21 -4.48 -5.04 -18.14
N GLY A 22 -4.79 -5.73 -17.04
CA GLY A 22 -3.93 -6.72 -16.43
C GLY A 22 -2.75 -6.11 -15.65
N PRO A 23 -1.84 -6.95 -15.12
CA PRO A 23 -0.81 -6.52 -14.17
C PRO A 23 0.40 -5.81 -14.83
N ARG A 24 0.44 -5.68 -16.15
CA ARG A 24 1.57 -5.08 -16.88
C ARG A 24 1.45 -3.58 -17.09
N GLU A 25 0.25 -3.03 -16.93
CA GLU A 25 -0.04 -1.63 -17.19
C GLU A 25 -0.88 -1.06 -16.03
N PRO A 26 -0.23 -0.37 -15.07
CA PRO A 26 -0.95 0.27 -13.98
C PRO A 26 -1.80 1.42 -14.51
N LEU A 27 -3.01 1.56 -13.97
CA LEU A 27 -3.89 2.72 -14.22
C LEU A 27 -3.32 4.01 -13.61
N PHE A 28 -2.61 3.87 -12.50
CA PHE A 28 -1.92 4.96 -11.81
C PHE A 28 -0.79 4.38 -10.96
N GLU A 29 0.37 5.03 -10.95
CA GLU A 29 1.54 4.64 -10.15
C GLU A 29 2.18 5.88 -9.54
N ALA A 30 2.63 5.77 -8.28
CA ALA A 30 3.37 6.83 -7.62
C ALA A 30 4.41 6.27 -6.64
N VAL A 31 5.48 7.04 -6.47
CA VAL A 31 6.58 6.72 -5.55
C VAL A 31 6.62 7.75 -4.43
N TYR A 32 6.71 7.26 -3.21
CA TYR A 32 6.76 8.05 -1.99
C TYR A 32 8.08 7.85 -1.28
N ARG A 33 8.60 8.93 -0.68
CA ARG A 33 9.67 8.82 0.31
C ARG A 33 9.06 8.38 1.63
N SER A 34 9.40 7.20 2.12
CA SER A 34 8.75 6.62 3.30
C SER A 34 8.91 7.51 4.53
N ALA A 35 10.07 8.15 4.69
CA ALA A 35 10.36 9.04 5.82
C ALA A 35 9.46 10.29 5.92
N ASP A 36 8.75 10.65 4.85
CA ASP A 36 7.87 11.82 4.83
C ASP A 36 6.47 11.52 5.42
N TYR A 37 6.22 10.27 5.82
CA TYR A 37 4.93 9.78 6.29
C TYR A 37 5.07 9.02 7.62
N VAL A 38 3.99 9.01 8.41
CA VAL A 38 3.97 8.35 9.73
C VAL A 38 3.61 6.87 9.68
N GLY A 39 3.17 6.38 8.52
CA GLY A 39 2.76 4.99 8.32
C GLY A 39 2.21 4.74 6.92
N LEU A 40 2.11 3.46 6.55
CA LEU A 40 1.60 3.02 5.24
C LEU A 40 0.17 3.49 4.97
N GLU A 41 -0.68 3.55 5.99
CA GLU A 41 -2.07 3.99 5.87
C GLU A 41 -2.18 5.44 5.39
N THR A 42 -1.23 6.30 5.77
CA THR A 42 -1.22 7.69 5.33
C THR A 42 -0.78 7.84 3.88
N ILE A 43 0.20 7.02 3.45
CA ILE A 43 0.61 6.96 2.05
C ILE A 43 -0.53 6.43 1.18
N ALA A 44 -1.16 5.32 1.60
CA ALA A 44 -2.24 4.70 0.84
C ALA A 44 -3.47 5.61 0.72
N ALA A 45 -3.82 6.37 1.77
CA ALA A 45 -4.90 7.34 1.70
C ALA A 45 -4.60 8.48 0.71
N ASP A 46 -3.42 9.09 0.80
CA ASP A 46 -2.97 10.16 -0.10
C ASP A 46 -2.87 9.68 -1.56
N PHE A 47 -2.40 8.45 -1.77
CA PHE A 47 -2.36 7.81 -3.09
C PHE A 47 -3.75 7.62 -3.69
N LEU A 48 -4.69 7.06 -2.92
CA LEU A 48 -6.06 6.85 -3.40
C LEU A 48 -6.76 8.18 -3.72
N GLU A 49 -6.57 9.19 -2.87
CA GLU A 49 -7.07 10.55 -3.12
C GLU A 49 -6.51 11.14 -4.42
N LYS A 50 -5.18 11.07 -4.63
CA LYS A 50 -4.52 11.57 -5.85
C LYS A 50 -4.92 10.80 -7.11
N SER A 51 -5.09 9.49 -6.99
CA SER A 51 -5.41 8.61 -8.12
C SER A 51 -6.87 8.76 -8.58
N GLY A 52 -7.77 9.14 -7.67
CA GLY A 52 -9.21 9.17 -7.91
C GLY A 52 -9.87 7.79 -8.04
N PHE A 53 -9.13 6.71 -7.86
CA PHE A 53 -9.65 5.34 -7.96
C PHE A 53 -10.15 4.81 -6.62
N SER A 54 -11.23 4.04 -6.66
CA SER A 54 -11.64 3.18 -5.56
C SER A 54 -11.08 1.77 -5.77
N VAL A 55 -10.68 1.10 -4.69
CA VAL A 55 -10.09 -0.25 -4.76
C VAL A 55 -10.86 -1.21 -3.86
N ASN A 56 -10.92 -2.48 -4.27
CA ASN A 56 -11.63 -3.53 -3.53
C ASN A 56 -10.71 -4.69 -3.14
N ARG A 57 -9.45 -4.63 -3.53
CA ARG A 57 -8.38 -5.55 -3.17
C ARG A 57 -7.11 -4.73 -2.94
N ALA A 58 -6.30 -5.17 -1.99
CA ALA A 58 -4.96 -4.64 -1.80
C ALA A 58 -3.95 -5.76 -1.57
N SER A 59 -2.71 -5.57 -2.01
CA SER A 59 -1.60 -6.48 -1.76
C SER A 59 -0.31 -5.68 -1.60
N PHE A 60 0.41 -5.91 -0.51
CA PHE A 60 1.62 -5.18 -0.19
C PHE A 60 2.79 -6.14 0.01
N GLY A 61 3.83 -5.99 -0.81
CA GLY A 61 5.14 -6.56 -0.53
C GLY A 61 5.85 -5.68 0.50
N VAL A 62 6.31 -6.26 1.60
CA VAL A 62 6.96 -5.50 2.69
C VAL A 62 8.39 -5.97 2.84
N ALA A 63 9.32 -5.02 2.99
CA ALA A 63 10.73 -5.30 3.26
C ALA A 63 10.93 -5.81 4.70
N GLY A 64 10.62 -7.09 4.93
CA GLY A 64 10.77 -7.74 6.23
C GLY A 64 9.87 -8.96 6.38
N PRO A 65 10.00 -9.70 7.49
CA PRO A 65 9.12 -10.82 7.78
C PRO A 65 7.69 -10.34 8.01
N VAL A 66 6.73 -11.08 7.46
CA VAL A 66 5.30 -10.93 7.76
C VAL A 66 4.88 -12.09 8.65
N LEU A 67 4.44 -11.79 9.86
CA LEU A 67 4.00 -12.77 10.85
C LEU A 67 2.54 -12.52 11.19
N ARG A 68 1.66 -13.43 10.78
CA ARG A 68 0.20 -13.37 11.05
C ARG A 68 -0.42 -12.03 10.64
N GLY A 69 -0.17 -11.62 9.39
CA GLY A 69 -0.71 -10.38 8.84
C GLY A 69 -0.05 -9.09 9.34
N LYS A 70 1.02 -9.20 10.13
CA LYS A 70 1.74 -8.05 10.69
C LYS A 70 3.19 -7.99 10.23
N ALA A 71 3.67 -6.78 9.99
CA ALA A 71 5.06 -6.52 9.63
C ALA A 71 5.55 -5.26 10.33
N SER A 72 6.86 -5.18 10.55
CA SER A 72 7.48 -3.96 11.09
C SER A 72 8.57 -3.47 10.16
N ILE A 73 8.55 -2.18 9.84
CA ILE A 73 9.66 -1.51 9.18
C ILE A 73 10.42 -0.75 10.26
N THR A 74 11.42 -1.45 10.82
CA THR A 74 12.14 -1.03 12.03
C THR A 74 12.81 0.34 11.90
N ASN A 75 13.43 0.63 10.75
CA ASN A 75 14.08 1.92 10.49
C ASN A 75 13.11 3.12 10.48
N LEU A 76 11.81 2.87 10.30
CA LEU A 76 10.76 3.90 10.30
C LEU A 76 9.85 3.82 11.53
N HIS A 77 10.04 2.82 12.40
CA HIS A 77 9.14 2.47 13.49
C HIS A 77 7.68 2.21 13.06
N TRP A 78 7.47 1.80 11.82
CA TRP A 78 6.13 1.47 11.33
C TRP A 78 5.71 0.07 11.78
N ASN A 79 4.45 -0.04 12.19
CA ASN A 79 3.78 -1.32 12.45
C ASN A 79 2.63 -1.46 11.46
N LEU A 80 2.75 -2.43 10.58
CA LEU A 80 1.74 -2.79 9.60
C LEU A 80 0.91 -3.93 10.15
N ASP A 81 -0.39 -3.83 9.96
CA ASP A 81 -1.39 -4.81 10.37
C ASP A 81 -2.48 -4.85 9.29
N GLU A 82 -2.68 -6.01 8.67
CA GLU A 82 -3.57 -6.17 7.52
C GLU A 82 -5.04 -5.83 7.85
N ASP A 83 -5.53 -6.24 9.03
CA ASP A 83 -6.88 -5.91 9.50
C ASP A 83 -7.04 -4.40 9.69
N TYR A 84 -6.03 -3.76 10.30
CA TYR A 84 -6.05 -2.31 10.52
C TYR A 84 -6.06 -1.56 9.19
N LEU A 85 -5.23 -1.96 8.23
CA LEU A 85 -5.17 -1.36 6.90
C LEU A 85 -6.48 -1.57 6.13
N SER A 86 -7.03 -2.78 6.14
CA SER A 86 -8.33 -3.12 5.54
C SER A 86 -9.43 -2.18 6.04
N ARG A 87 -9.57 -2.03 7.37
CA ARG A 87 -10.57 -1.15 7.98
C ARG A 87 -10.32 0.32 7.66
N ARG A 88 -9.06 0.77 7.74
CA ARG A 88 -8.68 2.18 7.55
C ARG A 88 -8.88 2.65 6.11
N LEU A 89 -8.66 1.76 5.14
CA LEU A 89 -8.81 2.01 3.71
C LEU A 89 -10.18 1.56 3.16
N ARG A 90 -11.03 0.94 4.00
CA ARG A 90 -12.35 0.39 3.63
C ARG A 90 -12.27 -0.63 2.49
N ILE A 91 -11.24 -1.46 2.53
CA ILE A 91 -11.01 -2.53 1.54
C ILE A 91 -11.46 -3.85 2.20
N PRO A 92 -12.39 -4.60 1.60
CA PRO A 92 -12.80 -5.90 2.15
C PRO A 92 -11.63 -6.89 2.11
N GLU A 93 -11.57 -7.78 3.09
CA GLU A 93 -10.67 -8.95 3.08
C GLU A 93 -10.83 -9.81 1.80
#